data_AF-A0A3S3QA71-F1
#
_entry.id   AF-A0A3S3QA71-F1
#
_cell.length_a   1.000
_cell.length_b   1.000
_cell.length_c   1.000
_cell.angle_alpha   90.00
_cell.angle_beta   90.00
_cell.angle_gamma   90.00
#
_symmetry.space_group_name_H-M   'P 1'
#
loop_
_entity.id
_entity.type
_entity.pdbx_description
1 polymer ?
#
loop_
_entity_poly.entity_id
_entity_poly.type
_entity_poly.pdbx_seq_one_letter_code
_entity_poly.pdbx_strand_id
1 'polypeptide(L)'
;MIRVRVLLLLALSLLSGCALEGIRTQSATAPAPLSEEQRLQSRIAWLLLEADEAMARQQLTTPEGDNALNRYQDVLRLQPGNLEAQQGLQRIVDSYLGWARSAMGRGDLAKAQVYLDRARLVSPNSPKVIEAQARLAGAGAVDSADNEFPIDPAQLRQRSAKLAAHLAEVGRKVELKQAVFLIIAPRDVDGRWIFQQMQQGATGRLRGNFEIGSQPRVRLQQKPGSNG
;
A
#
# COMPACT_ATOMS: atom_id res chain seq x y z
N MET A 1 99.79 -22.51 29.71
CA MET A 1 99.37 -21.16 30.19
C MET A 1 98.00 -20.92 29.56
N ILE A 2 96.84 -20.82 30.21
CA ILE A 2 96.39 -20.13 31.42
C ILE A 2 95.16 -20.88 31.98
N ARG A 3 95.03 -20.89 33.31
CA ARG A 3 93.92 -21.45 34.13
C ARG A 3 92.72 -20.50 34.12
N VAL A 4 91.47 -20.99 34.27
CA VAL A 4 90.49 -20.52 35.28
C VAL A 4 89.44 -21.62 35.54
N ARG A 5 89.19 -21.89 36.83
CA ARG A 5 88.16 -22.78 37.41
C ARG A 5 86.81 -22.07 37.51
N VAL A 6 85.69 -22.77 37.33
CA VAL A 6 84.45 -22.55 38.10
C VAL A 6 83.68 -23.89 38.26
N LEU A 7 83.45 -24.29 39.51
CA LEU A 7 82.49 -25.32 39.93
C LEU A 7 81.06 -24.78 39.83
N LEU A 8 80.09 -25.56 39.33
CA LEU A 8 78.73 -25.56 39.91
C LEU A 8 77.89 -26.79 39.46
N LEU A 9 77.64 -27.66 40.44
CA LEU A 9 76.48 -28.50 40.77
C LEU A 9 75.32 -28.78 39.77
N LEU A 10 74.82 -30.02 39.92
CA LEU A 10 73.41 -30.48 39.84
C LEU A 10 72.75 -30.66 38.45
N ALA A 11 72.51 -31.91 38.05
CA ALA A 11 71.22 -32.60 38.27
C ALA A 11 71.10 -33.85 37.37
N LEU A 12 70.93 -35.00 38.02
CA LEU A 12 70.58 -36.27 37.42
C LEU A 12 69.05 -36.32 37.29
N SER A 13 68.50 -36.40 36.09
CA SER A 13 67.07 -36.70 35.90
C SER A 13 66.78 -37.40 34.57
N LEU A 14 66.74 -38.73 34.70
CA LEU A 14 65.66 -39.63 34.27
C LEU A 14 65.26 -39.64 32.78
N LEU A 15 65.63 -40.75 32.13
CA LEU A 15 64.83 -41.38 31.08
C LEU A 15 63.38 -41.52 31.56
N SER A 16 62.42 -41.01 30.80
CA SER A 16 61.02 -41.44 30.93
C SER A 16 60.33 -41.43 29.58
N GLY A 17 60.08 -42.67 29.12
CA GLY A 17 58.93 -43.14 28.36
C GLY A 17 58.29 -42.21 27.34
N CYS A 18 58.49 -42.53 26.06
CA CYS A 18 57.45 -42.33 25.06
C CYS A 18 56.21 -43.14 25.48
N ALA A 19 55.26 -42.50 26.15
CA ALA A 19 53.90 -43.00 26.22
C ALA A 19 53.20 -42.65 24.91
N LEU A 20 52.83 -43.67 24.13
CA LEU A 20 51.74 -43.55 23.17
C LEU A 20 50.46 -43.31 23.98
N GLU A 21 50.16 -42.05 24.25
CA GLU A 21 48.88 -41.63 24.81
C GLU A 21 47.79 -42.04 23.81
N GLY A 22 46.98 -43.04 24.20
CA GLY A 22 45.97 -43.61 23.35
C GLY A 22 45.05 -42.55 22.75
N ILE A 23 44.81 -42.65 21.45
CA ILE A 23 43.69 -41.99 20.78
C ILE A 23 42.43 -42.57 21.43
N ARG A 24 41.94 -41.90 22.47
CA ARG A 24 40.60 -42.14 22.99
C ARG A 24 39.66 -41.80 21.85
N THR A 25 39.06 -42.82 21.25
CA THR A 25 37.79 -42.70 20.55
C THR A 25 36.80 -42.09 21.52
N GLN A 26 36.69 -40.76 21.52
CA GLN A 26 35.47 -40.11 21.98
C GLN A 26 34.38 -40.63 21.04
N SER A 27 33.57 -41.55 21.55
CA SER A 27 32.27 -41.83 20.95
C SER A 27 31.56 -40.49 20.83
N ALA A 28 31.50 -39.95 19.61
CA ALA A 28 30.69 -38.79 19.31
C ALA A 28 29.24 -39.21 19.53
N THR A 29 28.72 -38.94 20.72
CA THR A 29 27.30 -39.12 21.03
C THR A 29 26.53 -38.27 20.02
N ALA A 30 25.66 -38.90 19.23
CA ALA A 30 24.78 -38.18 18.32
C ALA A 30 24.08 -37.05 19.09
N PRO A 31 23.95 -35.83 18.53
CA PRO A 31 23.32 -34.73 19.23
C PRO A 31 21.90 -35.16 19.66
N ALA A 32 21.56 -34.90 20.92
CA ALA A 32 20.24 -35.21 21.45
C ALA A 32 19.16 -34.53 20.58
N PRO A 33 18.00 -35.19 20.36
CA PRO A 33 16.91 -34.59 19.59
C PRO A 33 16.48 -33.26 20.20
N LEU A 34 16.17 -32.28 19.34
CA LEU A 34 15.70 -30.95 19.77
C LEU A 34 14.51 -31.05 20.72
N SER A 35 14.50 -30.22 21.75
CA SER A 35 13.35 -30.02 22.63
C SER A 35 12.17 -29.41 21.85
N GLU A 36 10.96 -29.57 22.37
CA GLU A 36 9.75 -28.97 21.77
C GLU A 36 9.88 -27.46 21.64
N GLU A 37 10.43 -26.80 22.67
CA GLU A 37 10.73 -25.37 22.67
C GLU A 37 11.69 -25.00 21.53
N GLN A 38 12.80 -25.74 21.37
CA GLN A 38 13.75 -25.48 20.29
C GLN A 38 13.13 -25.64 18.90
N ARG A 39 12.23 -26.62 18.73
CA ARG A 39 11.49 -26.81 17.47
C ARG A 39 10.52 -25.66 17.20
N LEU A 40 9.81 -25.20 18.23
CA LEU A 40 8.92 -24.04 18.13
C LEU A 40 9.70 -22.77 17.73
N GLN A 41 10.82 -22.49 18.40
CA GLN A 41 11.65 -21.33 18.07
C GLN A 41 12.23 -21.42 16.65
N SER A 42 12.67 -22.61 16.22
CA SER A 42 13.14 -22.82 14.84
C SER A 42 12.03 -22.59 13.82
N ARG A 43 10.79 -22.99 14.14
CA ARG A 43 9.62 -22.76 13.28
C ARG A 43 9.26 -21.27 13.18
N ILE A 44 9.31 -20.55 14.29
CA ILE A 44 9.07 -19.10 14.32
C ILE A 44 10.12 -18.38 13.47
N ALA A 45 11.41 -18.71 13.65
CA ALA A 45 12.50 -18.12 12.87
C ALA A 45 12.33 -18.36 11.36
N TRP A 46 11.92 -19.58 10.97
CA TRP A 46 11.65 -19.89 9.56
C TRP A 46 10.49 -19.07 8.99
N LEU A 47 9.38 -18.94 9.73
CA LEU A 47 8.23 -18.15 9.29
C LEU A 47 8.57 -16.65 9.15
N LEU A 48 9.39 -16.11 10.04
CA LEU A 48 9.86 -14.71 9.95
C LEU A 48 10.71 -14.49 8.70
N LEU A 49 11.61 -15.43 8.39
CA LEU A 49 12.40 -15.40 7.16
C LEU A 49 11.51 -15.43 5.90
N GLU A 50 10.54 -16.34 5.83
CA GLU A 50 9.59 -16.41 4.72
C GLU A 50 8.77 -15.12 4.58
N ALA A 51 8.40 -14.50 5.70
CA ALA A 51 7.68 -13.23 5.69
C ALA A 51 8.53 -12.11 5.09
N ASP A 52 9.80 -12.01 5.47
CA ASP A 52 10.73 -11.01 4.94
C ASP A 52 11.04 -11.23 3.45
N GLU A 53 11.14 -12.49 3.00
CA GLU A 53 11.25 -12.79 1.57
C GLU A 53 9.99 -12.37 0.79
N ALA A 54 8.80 -12.64 1.33
CA ALA A 54 7.55 -12.21 0.73
C ALA A 54 7.45 -10.67 0.68
N MET A 55 7.93 -9.96 1.71
CA MET A 55 8.07 -8.50 1.70
C MET A 55 8.98 -8.03 0.55
N ALA A 56 10.15 -8.66 0.38
CA ALA A 56 11.10 -8.31 -0.67
C ALA A 56 10.53 -8.55 -2.08
N ARG A 57 9.69 -9.58 -2.25
CA ARG A 57 8.96 -9.87 -3.49
C ARG A 57 7.68 -9.03 -3.67
N GLN A 58 7.40 -8.07 -2.77
CA GLN A 58 6.16 -7.28 -2.73
C GLN A 58 4.87 -8.12 -2.62
N GLN A 59 4.98 -9.37 -2.16
CA GLN A 59 3.87 -10.27 -1.87
C GLN A 59 3.35 -9.96 -0.46
N LEU A 60 2.79 -8.77 -0.27
CA LEU A 60 2.45 -8.29 1.08
C LEU A 60 1.17 -8.92 1.63
N THR A 61 0.10 -8.93 0.83
CA THR A 61 -1.22 -9.50 1.20
C THR A 61 -1.80 -10.37 0.08
N THR A 62 -1.03 -10.60 -0.98
CA THR A 62 -1.41 -11.39 -2.15
C THR A 62 -0.19 -12.14 -2.67
N PRO A 63 -0.33 -13.36 -3.21
CA PRO A 63 -1.56 -14.17 -3.26
C PRO A 63 -2.04 -14.63 -1.89
N GLU A 64 -3.29 -15.10 -1.79
CA GLU A 64 -3.84 -15.62 -0.53
C GLU A 64 -3.09 -16.88 -0.07
N GLY A 65 -2.77 -16.97 1.23
CA GLY A 65 -2.04 -18.10 1.82
C GLY A 65 -0.51 -18.07 1.61
N ASP A 66 -0.01 -17.25 0.68
CA ASP A 66 1.41 -17.15 0.36
C ASP A 66 1.86 -15.68 0.23
N ASN A 67 1.86 -15.00 1.37
CA ASN A 67 2.26 -13.60 1.48
C ASN A 67 2.81 -13.28 2.88
N ALA A 68 3.44 -12.11 3.01
CA ALA A 68 4.05 -11.65 4.25
C ALA A 68 3.05 -11.55 5.41
N LEU A 69 1.83 -11.04 5.16
CA LEU A 69 0.77 -10.94 6.17
C LEU A 69 0.47 -12.30 6.80
N ASN A 70 0.31 -13.35 6.00
CA ASN A 70 -0.01 -14.68 6.50
C ASN A 70 1.14 -15.22 7.35
N ARG A 71 2.39 -15.09 6.90
CA ARG A 71 3.55 -15.59 7.67
C ARG A 71 3.71 -14.86 9.02
N TYR A 72 3.53 -13.54 9.07
CA TYR A 72 3.53 -12.81 10.35
C TYR A 72 2.36 -13.20 11.25
N GLN A 73 1.16 -13.42 10.70
CA GLN A 73 0.01 -13.91 11.47
C GLN A 73 0.26 -15.32 12.03
N ASP A 74 0.92 -16.19 11.27
CA ASP A 74 1.31 -17.53 11.72
C ASP A 74 2.28 -17.44 12.90
N VAL A 75 3.27 -16.55 12.84
CA VAL A 75 4.17 -16.28 13.98
C VAL A 75 3.38 -15.80 15.19
N LEU A 76 2.44 -14.88 15.03
CA LEU A 76 1.64 -14.35 16.15
C LEU A 76 0.66 -15.38 16.73
N ARG A 77 0.23 -16.38 15.96
CA ARG A 77 -0.53 -17.52 16.50
C ARG A 77 0.34 -18.42 17.37
N LEU A 78 1.63 -18.58 17.04
CA LEU A 78 2.59 -19.36 17.81
C LEU A 78 3.13 -18.59 19.02
N GLN A 79 3.37 -17.28 18.86
CA GLN A 79 3.92 -16.39 19.87
C GLN A 79 3.25 -14.99 19.77
N PRO A 80 2.14 -14.74 20.48
CA PRO A 80 1.37 -13.49 20.38
C PRO A 80 2.15 -12.21 20.67
N GLY A 81 3.20 -12.30 21.49
CA GLY A 81 4.07 -11.18 21.85
C GLY A 81 5.30 -11.00 20.96
N ASN A 82 5.40 -11.70 19.82
CA ASN A 82 6.56 -11.60 18.94
C ASN A 82 6.65 -10.19 18.32
N LEU A 83 7.63 -9.40 18.79
CA LEU A 83 7.81 -8.01 18.37
C LEU A 83 8.16 -7.89 16.89
N GLU A 84 8.92 -8.83 16.34
CA GLU A 84 9.37 -8.81 14.95
C GLU A 84 8.18 -8.97 13.98
N ALA A 85 7.27 -9.90 14.28
CA ALA A 85 6.05 -10.08 13.51
C ALA A 85 5.12 -8.87 13.63
N GLN A 86 4.96 -8.29 14.82
CA GLN A 86 4.19 -7.05 15.01
C GLN A 86 4.77 -5.90 14.18
N GLN A 87 6.10 -5.73 14.18
CA GLN A 87 6.79 -4.74 13.36
C GLN A 87 6.65 -5.03 11.85
N GLY A 88 6.69 -6.30 11.45
CA GLY A 88 6.42 -6.75 10.09
C GLY A 88 5.05 -6.31 9.57
N LEU A 89 4.00 -6.50 10.38
CA LEU A 89 2.66 -6.02 10.05
C LEU A 89 2.62 -4.48 9.88
N GLN A 90 3.34 -3.73 10.72
CA GLN A 90 3.45 -2.28 10.57
C GLN A 90 4.18 -1.88 9.28
N ARG A 91 5.25 -2.60 8.89
CA ARG A 91 5.95 -2.38 7.61
C ARG A 91 5.02 -2.61 6.40
N ILE A 92 4.14 -3.60 6.45
CA ILE A 92 3.12 -3.82 5.40
C ILE A 92 2.19 -2.61 5.30
N VAL A 93 1.64 -2.15 6.43
CA VAL A 93 0.76 -0.97 6.47
C VAL A 93 1.48 0.26 5.90
N ASP A 94 2.69 0.54 6.37
CA ASP A 94 3.45 1.72 5.94
C ASP A 94 3.79 1.66 4.43
N SER A 95 4.06 0.47 3.88
CA SER A 95 4.27 0.27 2.43
C SER A 95 3.03 0.66 1.62
N TYR A 96 1.85 0.17 2.01
CA TYR A 96 0.61 0.52 1.34
C TYR A 96 0.25 2.01 1.48
N LEU A 97 0.50 2.61 2.65
CA LEU A 97 0.30 4.05 2.85
C LEU A 97 1.22 4.88 1.95
N GLY A 98 2.47 4.46 1.76
CA GLY A 98 3.41 5.10 0.83
C GLY A 98 2.93 5.05 -0.62
N TRP A 99 2.44 3.89 -1.06
CA TRP A 99 1.88 3.73 -2.41
C TRP A 99 0.57 4.50 -2.61
N ALA A 100 -0.32 4.51 -1.61
CA ALA A 100 -1.55 5.30 -1.63
C ALA A 100 -1.25 6.80 -1.77
N ARG A 101 -0.29 7.31 -0.98
CA ARG A 101 0.16 8.71 -1.08
C ARG A 101 0.71 9.05 -2.46
N SER A 102 1.52 8.15 -3.02
CA SER A 102 2.09 8.31 -4.36
C SER A 102 1.02 8.30 -5.45
N ALA A 103 0.00 7.45 -5.31
CA ALA A 103 -1.13 7.40 -6.24
C ALA A 103 -2.00 8.67 -6.15
N MET A 104 -2.31 9.16 -4.94
CA MET A 104 -3.00 10.44 -4.75
C MET A 104 -2.22 11.61 -5.37
N GLY A 105 -0.89 11.65 -5.20
CA GLY A 105 -0.04 12.68 -5.80
C GLY A 105 -0.04 12.69 -7.33
N ARG A 106 -0.43 11.58 -7.98
CA ARG A 106 -0.61 11.47 -9.44
C ARG A 106 -2.07 11.59 -9.89
N GLY A 107 -3.00 11.89 -8.98
CA GLY A 107 -4.44 11.92 -9.27
C GLY A 107 -5.09 10.54 -9.47
N ASP A 108 -4.37 9.44 -9.24
CA ASP A 108 -4.90 8.08 -9.39
C ASP A 108 -5.62 7.65 -8.09
N LEU A 109 -6.77 8.27 -7.83
CA LEU A 109 -7.55 8.08 -6.61
C LEU A 109 -8.10 6.65 -6.48
N ALA A 110 -8.41 6.01 -7.62
CA ALA A 110 -8.87 4.62 -7.64
C ALA A 110 -7.79 3.65 -7.13
N LYS A 111 -6.55 3.80 -7.62
CA LYS A 111 -5.42 2.98 -7.16
C LYS A 111 -5.04 3.31 -5.72
N ALA A 112 -5.15 4.58 -5.31
CA ALA A 112 -4.97 4.97 -3.92
C ALA A 112 -5.98 4.25 -2.99
N GLN A 113 -7.25 4.16 -3.38
CA GLN A 113 -8.28 3.44 -2.64
C GLN A 113 -7.91 1.96 -2.46
N VAL A 114 -7.49 1.29 -3.53
CA VAL A 114 -7.05 -0.12 -3.47
C VAL A 114 -5.91 -0.34 -2.48
N TYR A 115 -4.92 0.56 -2.45
CA TYR A 115 -3.83 0.45 -1.49
C TYR A 115 -4.30 0.68 -0.04
N LEU A 116 -5.19 1.64 0.20
CA LEU A 116 -5.77 1.86 1.53
C LEU A 116 -6.64 0.69 2.01
N ASP A 117 -7.36 0.04 1.11
CA ASP A 117 -8.13 -1.17 1.44
C ASP A 117 -7.22 -2.32 1.89
N ARG A 118 -6.06 -2.49 1.23
CA ARG A 118 -5.06 -3.48 1.64
C ARG A 118 -4.38 -3.13 2.96
N ALA A 119 -4.12 -1.84 3.21
CA ALA A 119 -3.63 -1.39 4.52
C ALA A 119 -4.66 -1.68 5.63
N ARG A 120 -5.95 -1.45 5.36
CA ARG A 120 -7.05 -1.73 6.30
C ARG A 120 -7.24 -3.22 6.56
N LEU A 121 -6.97 -4.09 5.58
CA LEU A 121 -6.97 -5.54 5.77
C LEU A 121 -5.95 -5.96 6.85
N VAL A 122 -4.79 -5.31 6.90
CA VAL A 122 -3.73 -5.63 7.86
C VAL A 122 -3.99 -5.00 9.23
N SER A 123 -4.44 -3.74 9.26
CA SER A 123 -4.74 -3.02 10.49
C SER A 123 -6.00 -2.17 10.36
N PRO A 124 -7.20 -2.74 10.66
CA PRO A 124 -8.48 -2.07 10.43
C PRO A 124 -8.65 -0.76 11.21
N ASN A 125 -8.05 -0.68 12.39
CA ASN A 125 -8.21 0.44 13.34
C ASN A 125 -6.96 1.34 13.40
N SER A 126 -6.05 1.25 12.43
CA SER A 126 -4.84 2.08 12.42
C SER A 126 -5.20 3.57 12.21
N PRO A 127 -4.81 4.48 13.12
CA PRO A 127 -5.05 5.92 12.95
C PRO A 127 -4.46 6.47 11.64
N LYS A 128 -3.30 5.95 11.22
CA LYS A 128 -2.65 6.35 9.95
C LYS A 128 -3.49 5.99 8.72
N VAL A 129 -4.17 4.83 8.76
CA VAL A 129 -5.05 4.39 7.66
C VAL A 129 -6.29 5.26 7.61
N ILE A 130 -6.92 5.54 8.76
CA ILE A 130 -8.07 6.43 8.87
C ILE A 130 -7.74 7.83 8.33
N GLU A 131 -6.60 8.40 8.73
CA GLU A 131 -6.14 9.70 8.26
C GLU A 131 -5.89 9.71 6.74
N ALA A 132 -5.26 8.67 6.20
CA ALA A 132 -5.05 8.56 4.76
C ALA A 132 -6.36 8.42 3.97
N GLN A 133 -7.35 7.75 4.55
CA GLN A 133 -8.67 7.59 3.94
C GLN A 133 -9.45 8.91 3.93
N ALA A 134 -9.36 9.71 5.00
CA ALA A 134 -9.90 11.06 5.03
C ALA A 134 -9.25 11.98 3.98
N ARG A 135 -7.91 11.89 3.79
CA ARG A 135 -7.20 12.62 2.73
C ARG A 135 -7.66 12.24 1.33
N LEU A 136 -7.84 10.94 1.06
CA LEU A 136 -8.34 10.46 -0.22
C LEU A 136 -9.77 10.96 -0.51
N ALA A 137 -10.64 10.92 0.50
CA ALA A 137 -11.99 11.46 0.40
C ALA A 137 -11.98 12.97 0.10
N GLY A 138 -11.10 13.73 0.76
CA GLY A 138 -10.91 15.16 0.47
C GLY A 138 -10.42 15.42 -0.96
N ALA A 139 -9.44 14.65 -1.45
CA ALA A 139 -8.95 14.76 -2.82
C ALA A 139 -10.05 14.49 -3.86
N GLY A 140 -10.86 13.44 -3.65
CA GLY A 140 -11.99 13.14 -4.54
C GLY A 140 -13.11 14.18 -4.48
N ALA A 141 -13.33 14.82 -3.33
CA ALA A 141 -14.33 15.88 -3.19
C ALA A 141 -13.94 17.15 -3.96
N VAL A 142 -12.66 17.53 -3.97
CA VAL A 142 -12.16 18.68 -4.74
C VAL A 142 -12.32 18.43 -6.24
N ASP A 143 -11.91 17.25 -6.72
CA ASP A 143 -12.09 16.87 -8.12
C ASP A 143 -13.58 16.80 -8.52
N SER A 144 -14.44 16.34 -7.62
CA SER A 144 -15.89 16.30 -7.86
C SER A 144 -16.49 17.70 -7.90
N ALA A 145 -16.12 18.59 -6.99
CA ALA A 145 -16.60 19.97 -6.96
C ALA A 145 -16.21 20.75 -8.23
N ASP A 146 -15.01 20.51 -8.76
CA ASP A 146 -14.54 21.15 -9.99
C ASP A 146 -15.20 20.62 -11.26
N ASN A 147 -15.85 19.45 -11.17
CA ASN A 147 -16.44 18.75 -12.32
C ASN A 147 -17.96 18.53 -12.17
N GLU A 148 -18.58 18.94 -11.08
CA GLU A 148 -20.02 18.86 -10.86
C GLU A 148 -20.64 20.27 -10.82
N PHE A 149 -21.59 20.51 -11.71
CA PHE A 149 -22.25 21.80 -11.91
C PHE A 149 -23.72 21.64 -11.54
N PRO A 150 -24.11 21.86 -10.26
CA PRO A 150 -25.49 21.77 -9.83
C PRO A 150 -26.32 22.86 -10.52
N ILE A 151 -27.54 22.50 -10.92
CA ILE A 151 -28.48 23.42 -11.56
C ILE A 151 -29.63 23.67 -10.58
N ASP A 152 -29.95 24.94 -10.34
CA ASP A 152 -31.13 25.32 -9.58
C ASP A 152 -32.41 24.95 -10.36
N PRO A 153 -33.29 24.09 -9.81
CA PRO A 153 -34.52 23.68 -10.47
C PRO A 153 -35.45 24.85 -10.84
N ALA A 154 -35.48 25.92 -10.03
CA ALA A 154 -36.29 27.10 -10.34
C ALA A 154 -35.77 27.82 -11.58
N GLN A 155 -34.45 28.02 -11.67
CA GLN A 155 -33.82 28.65 -12.83
C GLN A 155 -33.94 27.80 -14.10
N LEU A 156 -33.90 26.47 -13.95
CA LEU A 156 -34.10 25.54 -15.06
C LEU A 156 -35.52 25.62 -15.61
N ARG A 157 -36.54 25.62 -14.74
CA ARG A 157 -37.94 25.78 -15.14
C ARG A 157 -38.19 27.12 -15.83
N GLN A 158 -37.57 28.18 -15.32
CA GLN A 158 -37.67 29.53 -15.87
C GLN A 158 -36.81 29.75 -17.13
N ARG A 159 -35.92 28.80 -17.46
CA ARG A 159 -34.91 28.93 -18.53
C ARG A 159 -34.17 30.27 -18.45
N SER A 160 -33.69 30.61 -17.26
CA SER A 160 -33.16 31.95 -16.98
C SER A 160 -31.92 32.25 -17.83
N ALA A 161 -31.76 33.51 -18.24
CA ALA A 161 -30.58 33.96 -19.00
C ALA A 161 -29.27 33.74 -18.21
N LYS A 162 -29.33 33.89 -16.88
CA LYS A 162 -28.20 33.60 -15.97
C LYS A 162 -27.77 32.13 -16.05
N LEU A 163 -28.73 31.21 -16.02
CA LEU A 163 -28.43 29.78 -16.15
C LEU A 163 -27.92 29.45 -17.55
N ALA A 164 -28.51 30.03 -18.61
CA ALA A 164 -28.04 29.83 -19.98
C ALA A 164 -26.57 30.26 -20.14
N ALA A 165 -26.20 31.44 -19.64
CA ALA A 165 -24.81 31.92 -19.65
C ALA A 165 -23.88 31.00 -18.85
N HIS A 166 -24.31 30.52 -17.68
CA HIS A 166 -23.54 29.56 -16.89
C HIS A 166 -23.36 28.22 -17.62
N LEU A 167 -24.38 27.71 -18.30
CA LEU A 167 -24.29 26.45 -19.06
C LEU A 167 -23.38 26.59 -20.28
N ALA A 168 -23.39 27.73 -20.97
CA ALA A 168 -22.43 28.02 -22.04
C ALA A 168 -20.99 27.97 -21.51
N GLU A 169 -20.74 28.57 -20.34
CA GLU A 169 -19.44 28.50 -19.67
C GLU A 169 -19.01 27.06 -19.33
N VAL A 170 -19.95 26.23 -18.85
CA VAL A 170 -19.71 24.80 -18.63
C VAL A 170 -19.37 24.10 -19.94
N GLY A 171 -20.06 24.41 -21.04
CA GLY A 171 -19.76 23.87 -22.37
C GLY A 171 -18.33 24.18 -22.84
N ARG A 172 -17.87 25.42 -22.64
CA ARG A 172 -16.48 25.81 -22.93
C ARG A 172 -15.49 25.02 -22.07
N LYS A 173 -15.79 24.80 -20.78
CA LYS A 173 -14.95 24.01 -19.89
C LYS A 173 -14.86 22.53 -20.31
N VAL A 174 -15.97 21.95 -20.80
CA VAL A 174 -15.99 20.60 -21.38
C VAL A 174 -15.04 20.51 -22.57
N GLU A 175 -15.09 21.49 -23.48
CA GLU A 175 -14.23 21.54 -24.66
C GLU A 175 -12.74 21.67 -24.29
N LEU A 176 -12.40 22.64 -23.43
CA LEU A 176 -11.03 22.88 -22.98
C LEU A 176 -10.42 21.66 -22.28
N LYS A 177 -11.20 20.95 -21.47
CA LYS A 177 -10.76 19.74 -20.77
C LYS A 177 -10.87 18.47 -21.63
N GLN A 178 -11.40 18.57 -22.86
CA GLN A 178 -11.74 17.42 -23.70
C GLN A 178 -12.54 16.35 -22.95
N ALA A 179 -13.43 16.78 -22.06
CA ALA A 179 -14.18 15.91 -21.17
C ALA A 179 -15.40 15.30 -21.87
N VAL A 180 -15.82 14.12 -21.41
CA VAL A 180 -17.19 13.63 -21.65
C VAL A 180 -18.04 14.12 -20.50
N PHE A 181 -19.32 14.41 -20.71
CA PHE A 181 -20.20 14.85 -19.63
C PHE A 181 -21.46 13.99 -19.49
N LEU A 182 -22.08 14.07 -18.33
CA LEU A 182 -23.39 13.50 -18.02
C LEU A 182 -24.33 14.63 -17.58
N ILE A 183 -25.43 14.82 -18.29
CA ILE A 183 -26.52 15.70 -17.85
C ILE A 183 -27.52 14.86 -17.06
N ILE A 184 -27.85 15.29 -15.85
CA ILE A 184 -28.97 14.75 -15.09
C ILE A 184 -30.05 15.82 -15.08
N ALA A 185 -31.27 15.49 -15.52
CA ALA A 185 -32.40 16.43 -15.46
C ALA A 185 -33.74 15.73 -15.18
N PRO A 186 -34.76 16.43 -14.65
CA PRO A 186 -36.04 15.81 -14.31
C PRO A 186 -36.82 15.28 -15.51
N ARG A 187 -36.60 15.84 -16.71
CA ARG A 187 -37.31 15.50 -17.95
C ARG A 187 -36.35 15.58 -19.15
N ASP A 188 -36.64 14.81 -20.20
CA ASP A 188 -35.87 14.82 -21.46
C ASP A 188 -35.79 16.23 -22.08
N VAL A 189 -36.90 16.99 -22.06
CA VAL A 189 -36.94 18.37 -22.56
C VAL A 189 -36.01 19.32 -21.80
N ASP A 190 -35.79 19.08 -20.50
CA ASP A 190 -34.88 19.88 -19.68
C ASP A 190 -33.43 19.50 -20.02
N GLY A 191 -33.15 18.20 -20.17
CA GLY A 191 -31.84 17.70 -20.58
C GLY A 191 -31.39 18.23 -21.95
N ARG A 192 -32.28 18.21 -22.95
CA ARG A 192 -32.01 18.76 -24.28
C ARG A 192 -31.74 20.26 -24.24
N TRP A 193 -32.51 21.00 -23.46
CA TRP A 193 -32.30 22.44 -23.32
C TRP A 193 -30.95 22.75 -22.66
N ILE A 194 -30.58 22.01 -21.61
CA ILE A 194 -29.26 22.12 -20.96
C ILE A 194 -28.14 21.86 -21.98
N PHE A 195 -28.23 20.74 -22.72
CA PHE A 195 -27.25 20.40 -23.75
C PHE A 195 -27.11 21.52 -24.80
N GLN A 196 -28.24 22.07 -25.27
CA GLN A 196 -28.23 23.15 -26.24
C GLN A 196 -27.51 24.38 -25.72
N GLN A 197 -27.73 24.79 -24.46
CA GLN A 197 -27.03 25.95 -23.89
C GLN A 197 -25.52 25.69 -23.74
N MET A 198 -25.13 24.47 -23.33
CA MET A 198 -23.72 24.09 -23.30
C MET A 198 -23.07 24.14 -24.68
N GLN A 199 -23.75 23.63 -25.71
CA GLN A 199 -23.22 23.61 -27.08
C GLN A 199 -23.03 25.03 -27.66
N GLN A 200 -23.76 26.04 -27.18
CA GLN A 200 -23.54 27.44 -27.59
C GLN A 200 -22.21 28.02 -27.12
N GLY A 201 -21.66 27.52 -26.01
CA GLY A 201 -20.38 27.99 -25.47
C GLY A 201 -19.16 27.26 -26.01
N ALA A 202 -19.36 26.20 -26.79
CA ALA A 202 -18.29 25.38 -27.36
C ALA A 202 -18.20 25.58 -28.88
N THR A 203 -16.99 25.52 -29.43
CA THR A 203 -16.77 25.61 -30.88
C THR A 203 -16.91 24.26 -31.56
N GLY A 204 -16.46 23.19 -30.90
CA GLY A 204 -16.59 21.81 -31.32
C GLY A 204 -17.85 21.12 -30.80
N ARG A 205 -18.13 19.93 -31.35
CA ARG A 205 -19.24 19.10 -30.90
C ARG A 205 -18.95 18.50 -29.54
N LEU A 206 -19.80 18.81 -28.56
CA LEU A 206 -19.71 18.22 -27.23
C LEU A 206 -20.20 16.76 -27.23
N ARG A 207 -19.56 15.89 -26.45
CA ARG A 207 -19.94 14.47 -26.29
C ARG A 207 -20.35 14.21 -24.85
N GLY A 208 -21.54 13.65 -24.68
CA GLY A 208 -22.03 13.32 -23.35
C GLY A 208 -23.29 12.47 -23.37
N ASN A 209 -23.66 12.02 -22.19
CA ASN A 209 -24.82 11.19 -21.93
C ASN A 209 -25.88 11.99 -21.14
N PHE A 210 -27.08 11.44 -21.07
CA PHE A 210 -28.21 12.02 -20.36
C PHE A 210 -28.88 10.97 -19.48
N GLU A 211 -29.24 11.37 -18.25
CA GLU A 211 -30.00 10.58 -17.29
C GLU A 211 -31.16 11.39 -16.72
N ILE A 212 -32.27 10.71 -16.42
CA ILE A 212 -33.42 11.32 -15.74
C ILE A 212 -33.17 11.28 -14.23
N GLY A 213 -33.29 12.43 -13.56
CA GLY A 213 -33.10 12.53 -12.11
C GLY A 213 -33.68 13.79 -11.49
N SER A 214 -34.04 13.71 -10.21
CA SER A 214 -34.76 14.77 -9.48
C SER A 214 -33.90 15.99 -9.14
N GLN A 215 -32.58 15.84 -9.14
CA GLN A 215 -31.65 16.90 -8.79
C GLN A 215 -30.76 17.26 -9.99
N PRO A 216 -31.15 18.27 -10.80
CA PRO A 216 -30.50 18.58 -12.06
C PRO A 216 -29.07 19.07 -11.89
N ARG A 217 -28.18 18.60 -12.76
CA ARG A 217 -26.76 18.97 -12.79
C ARG A 217 -26.07 18.54 -14.08
N VAL A 218 -24.88 19.06 -14.31
CA VAL A 218 -23.93 18.54 -15.31
C VAL A 218 -22.72 17.98 -14.58
N ARG A 219 -22.28 16.77 -14.92
CA ARG A 219 -21.03 16.18 -14.42
C ARG A 219 -20.05 16.01 -15.56
N LEU A 220 -18.81 16.47 -15.39
CA LEU A 220 -17.71 16.21 -16.30
C LEU A 220 -17.00 14.93 -15.83
N GLN A 221 -16.74 14.04 -16.78
CA GLN A 221 -15.98 12.83 -16.60
C GLN A 221 -14.65 13.00 -17.35
N GLN A 222 -13.54 12.80 -16.66
CA GLN A 222 -12.24 12.77 -17.31
C GLN A 222 -12.17 11.56 -18.24
N LYS A 223 -11.53 11.73 -19.40
CA LYS A 223 -11.32 10.64 -20.35
C LYS A 223 -10.44 9.56 -19.68
N PRO A 224 -10.84 8.28 -19.67
CA PRO A 224 -9.98 7.21 -19.17
C PRO A 224 -8.71 7.16 -20.04
N GLY A 225 -7.53 7.35 -19.44
CA GLY A 225 -6.23 7.19 -20.12
C GLY A 225 -5.39 8.46 -20.34
N SER A 226 -5.68 9.59 -19.67
CA SER A 226 -4.81 10.79 -19.73
C SER A 226 -3.78 10.85 -18.59
N ASN A 227 -3.16 9.74 -18.22
CA ASN A 227 -1.96 9.75 -17.37
C ASN A 227 -0.91 8.89 -18.08
N GLY A 228 0.01 9.56 -18.78
CA GLY A 228 1.27 8.97 -19.22
C GLY A 228 2.25 8.82 -18.05
#